data_AF-A0A8T5XT04-F1
#
_entry.id   AF-A0A8T5XT04-F1
#
_cell.length_a   1.000
_cell.length_b   1.000
_cell.length_c   1.000
_cell.angle_alpha   90.00
_cell.angle_beta   90.00
_cell.angle_gamma   90.00
#
_symmetry.space_group_name_H-M   'P 1'
#
loop_
_entity.id
_entity.type
_entity.pdbx_description
1 polymer ?
#
loop_
_entity_poly.entity_id
_entity_poly.type
_entity_poly.pdbx_seq_one_letter_code
_entity_poly.pdbx_strand_id
1 'polypeptide(L)'
;MKEIIISMLKERGIEIKKIAQLVYELQKPYIDVTLEDAIINVEKVLEKREVQNTILTGLQIDILAEEGLIKEPLLSIIRRDDSLYGIDEILALSITNVYGSIGFTNFGYLDKVKPGIIGEIDKAGKTTEKVHTFADDIVSGIAAAACARIAHANEKDHK
;
A
#
# COMPACT_ATOMS: atom_id res chain seq x y z
N MET A 1 5.16 10.59 -13.83
CA MET A 1 5.06 10.34 -12.37
C MET A 1 4.47 8.97 -12.08
N LYS A 2 3.25 8.63 -12.56
CA LYS A 2 2.66 7.28 -12.41
C LYS A 2 3.59 6.14 -12.87
N GLU A 3 4.24 6.27 -14.01
CA GLU A 3 5.19 5.23 -14.50
C GLU A 3 6.41 5.06 -13.58
N ILE A 4 6.92 6.16 -13.01
CA ILE A 4 8.06 6.15 -12.09
C ILE A 4 7.70 5.37 -10.83
N ILE A 5 6.57 5.68 -10.20
CA ILE A 5 6.15 4.97 -8.98
C ILE A 5 5.85 3.49 -9.23
N ILE A 6 5.35 3.14 -10.42
CA ILE A 6 5.11 1.74 -10.80
C ILE A 6 6.45 1.01 -10.97
N SER A 7 7.47 1.65 -11.56
CA SER A 7 8.82 1.10 -11.63
C SER A 7 9.39 0.87 -10.24
N MET A 8 9.30 1.87 -9.36
CA MET A 8 9.79 1.77 -7.98
C MET A 8 9.10 0.62 -7.23
N LEU A 9 7.76 0.54 -7.28
CA LEU A 9 7.02 -0.57 -6.68
C LEU A 9 7.51 -1.92 -7.24
N LYS A 10 7.69 -2.03 -8.55
CA LYS A 10 8.17 -3.25 -9.20
C LYS A 10 9.58 -3.63 -8.77
N GLU A 11 10.50 -2.68 -8.62
CA GLU A 11 11.87 -2.89 -8.12
C GLU A 11 11.87 -3.37 -6.65
N ARG A 12 10.86 -2.96 -5.87
CA ARG A 12 10.58 -3.49 -4.53
C ARG A 12 9.88 -4.86 -4.53
N GLY A 13 9.58 -5.44 -5.70
CA GLY A 13 8.90 -6.74 -5.83
C GLY A 13 7.37 -6.65 -5.76
N ILE A 14 6.82 -5.44 -5.85
CA ILE A 14 5.38 -5.18 -5.75
C ILE A 14 4.80 -5.04 -7.15
N GLU A 15 4.09 -6.07 -7.60
CA GLU A 15 3.34 -6.03 -8.84
C GLU A 15 1.91 -5.53 -8.63
N ILE A 16 1.48 -4.58 -9.46
CA ILE A 16 0.10 -4.03 -9.43
C ILE A 16 -0.95 -5.13 -9.49
N LYS A 17 -0.69 -6.17 -10.28
CA LYS A 17 -1.58 -7.34 -10.40
C LYS A 17 -1.76 -8.07 -9.07
N LYS A 18 -0.73 -8.16 -8.23
CA LYS A 18 -0.85 -8.80 -6.90
C LYS A 18 -1.65 -7.93 -5.92
N ILE A 19 -1.51 -6.60 -5.99
CA ILE A 19 -2.37 -5.68 -5.23
C ILE A 19 -3.83 -5.85 -5.67
N ALA A 20 -4.08 -5.89 -6.99
CA ALA A 20 -5.41 -6.10 -7.53
C ALA A 20 -6.00 -7.47 -7.16
N GLN A 21 -5.19 -8.54 -7.13
CA GLN A 21 -5.62 -9.85 -6.66
C GLN A 21 -6.09 -9.77 -5.20
N LEU A 22 -5.34 -9.10 -4.34
CA LEU A 22 -5.75 -8.88 -2.96
C LEU A 22 -7.08 -8.10 -2.89
N VAL A 23 -7.23 -7.02 -3.65
CA VAL A 23 -8.48 -6.24 -3.71
C VAL A 23 -9.66 -7.10 -4.18
N TYR A 24 -9.48 -7.90 -5.21
CA TYR A 24 -10.49 -8.85 -5.70
C TYR A 24 -10.91 -9.84 -4.60
N GLU A 25 -9.95 -10.46 -3.91
CA GLU A 25 -10.22 -11.39 -2.82
C GLU A 25 -11.00 -10.75 -1.65
N LEU A 26 -10.71 -9.48 -1.35
CA LEU A 26 -11.40 -8.73 -0.30
C LEU A 26 -12.83 -8.33 -0.70
N GLN A 27 -13.08 -8.07 -1.98
CA GLN A 27 -14.34 -7.49 -2.44
C GLN A 27 -15.34 -8.54 -2.95
N LYS A 28 -14.87 -9.65 -3.56
CA LYS A 28 -15.73 -10.72 -4.09
C LYS A 28 -16.76 -11.33 -3.12
N PRO A 29 -16.57 -11.33 -1.78
CA PRO A 29 -17.62 -11.83 -0.86
C PRO A 29 -18.82 -10.89 -0.75
N TYR A 30 -18.68 -9.62 -1.14
CA TYR A 30 -19.69 -8.58 -0.92
C TYR A 30 -20.40 -8.16 -2.21
N ILE A 31 -19.72 -8.27 -3.35
CA ILE A 31 -20.16 -7.74 -4.65
C ILE A 31 -19.65 -8.63 -5.78
N ASP A 32 -20.34 -8.61 -6.91
CA ASP A 32 -19.86 -9.23 -8.15
C ASP A 32 -18.80 -8.30 -8.77
N VAL A 33 -17.53 -8.66 -8.60
CA VAL A 33 -16.38 -7.87 -9.05
C VAL A 33 -15.42 -8.79 -9.78
N THR A 34 -14.88 -8.35 -10.91
CA THR A 34 -13.87 -9.09 -11.66
C THR A 34 -12.45 -8.70 -11.21
N LEU A 35 -11.45 -9.51 -11.57
CA LEU A 35 -10.05 -9.13 -11.33
C LEU A 35 -9.69 -7.88 -12.14
N GLU A 36 -10.24 -7.73 -13.35
CA GLU A 36 -10.10 -6.55 -14.19
C GLU A 36 -10.64 -5.30 -13.50
N ASP A 37 -11.80 -5.37 -12.85
CA ASP A 37 -12.34 -4.25 -12.07
C ASP A 37 -11.40 -3.86 -10.92
N ALA A 38 -10.82 -4.86 -10.23
CA ALA A 38 -9.84 -4.61 -9.17
C ALA A 38 -8.58 -3.92 -9.72
N ILE A 39 -8.07 -4.35 -10.88
CA ILE A 39 -6.92 -3.73 -11.55
C ILE A 39 -7.23 -2.27 -11.89
N ILE A 40 -8.38 -2.00 -12.52
CA ILE A 40 -8.81 -0.64 -12.88
C ILE A 40 -8.86 0.25 -11.64
N ASN A 41 -9.39 -0.26 -10.52
CA ASN A 41 -9.51 0.53 -9.30
C ASN A 41 -8.15 0.81 -8.64
N VAL A 42 -7.24 -0.17 -8.60
CA VAL A 42 -5.86 0.06 -8.16
C VAL A 42 -5.18 1.11 -9.05
N GLU A 43 -5.31 0.99 -10.37
CA GLU A 43 -4.74 1.97 -11.30
C GLU A 43 -5.30 3.39 -11.11
N LYS A 44 -6.58 3.51 -10.77
CA LYS A 44 -7.23 4.79 -10.46
C LYS A 44 -6.74 5.40 -9.15
N VAL A 45 -6.42 4.58 -8.14
CA VAL A 45 -5.77 5.04 -6.92
C VAL A 45 -4.38 5.60 -7.26
N LEU A 46 -3.59 4.88 -8.07
CA LEU A 46 -2.24 5.30 -8.48
C LEU A 46 -2.21 6.53 -9.40
N GLU A 47 -3.33 6.93 -9.99
CA GLU A 47 -3.46 8.20 -10.75
C GLU A 47 -3.47 9.44 -9.84
N LYS A 48 -3.74 9.27 -8.54
CA LYS A 48 -3.89 10.38 -7.60
C LYS A 48 -2.53 10.94 -7.21
N ARG A 49 -2.38 12.26 -7.29
CA ARG A 49 -1.12 12.95 -6.99
C ARG A 49 -0.66 12.73 -5.55
N GLU A 50 -1.59 12.77 -4.59
CA GLU A 50 -1.27 12.52 -3.18
C GLU A 50 -0.71 11.11 -2.99
N VAL A 51 -1.35 10.10 -3.59
CA VAL A 51 -0.86 8.70 -3.59
C VAL A 51 0.52 8.59 -4.24
N GLN A 52 0.74 9.25 -5.37
CA GLN A 52 2.04 9.25 -6.04
C GLN A 52 3.14 9.83 -5.16
N ASN A 53 2.86 10.96 -4.49
CA ASN A 53 3.80 11.59 -3.57
C ASN A 53 4.10 10.67 -2.38
N THR A 54 3.08 10.05 -1.79
CA THR A 54 3.23 9.08 -0.70
C THR A 54 4.15 7.93 -1.10
N ILE A 55 3.92 7.33 -2.28
CA ILE A 55 4.74 6.22 -2.77
C ILE A 55 6.18 6.66 -3.01
N LEU A 56 6.39 7.80 -3.65
CA LEU A 56 7.74 8.35 -3.87
C LEU A 56 8.47 8.56 -2.55
N THR A 57 7.81 9.19 -1.57
CA THR A 57 8.43 9.52 -0.29
C THR A 57 8.73 8.27 0.52
N GLY A 58 7.76 7.38 0.73
CA GLY A 58 7.96 6.19 1.58
C GLY A 58 8.97 5.22 0.98
N LEU A 59 8.86 4.91 -0.32
CA LEU A 59 9.83 4.02 -0.97
C LEU A 59 11.24 4.61 -1.01
N GLN A 60 11.37 5.94 -1.15
CA GLN A 60 12.68 6.57 -1.07
C GLN A 60 13.30 6.45 0.33
N ILE A 61 12.48 6.56 1.38
CA ILE A 61 12.97 6.38 2.76
C ILE A 61 13.43 4.95 3.00
N ASP A 62 12.67 3.96 2.54
CA ASP A 62 13.08 2.53 2.57
C ASP A 62 14.44 2.33 1.87
N ILE A 63 14.60 2.89 0.66
CA ILE A 63 15.86 2.78 -0.12
C ILE A 63 17.02 3.44 0.63
N LEU A 64 16.84 4.65 1.18
CA LEU A 64 17.91 5.33 1.91
C LEU A 64 18.28 4.60 3.21
N ALA A 65 17.30 3.96 3.86
CA ALA A 65 17.54 3.14 5.04
C ALA A 65 18.31 1.86 4.69
N GLU A 66 17.95 1.20 3.58
CA GLU A 66 18.65 0.05 3.02
C GLU A 66 20.11 0.37 2.69
N GLU A 67 20.36 1.52 2.06
CA GLU A 67 21.70 2.01 1.69
C GLU A 67 22.50 2.59 2.87
N GLY A 68 21.91 2.72 4.07
CA GLY A 68 22.58 3.29 5.24
C GLY A 68 22.85 4.80 5.14
N LEU A 69 22.09 5.51 4.31
CA LEU A 69 22.23 6.96 4.07
C LEU A 69 21.41 7.82 5.04
N ILE A 70 20.57 7.19 5.88
CA ILE A 70 19.86 7.86 6.96
C ILE A 70 20.76 7.93 8.20
N LYS A 71 20.70 9.05 8.93
CA LYS A 71 21.45 9.21 10.19
C LYS A 71 20.76 8.49 11.34
N GLU A 72 21.55 8.01 12.30
CA GLU A 72 21.02 7.50 13.56
C GLU A 72 20.40 8.61 14.43
N PRO A 73 19.37 8.31 15.24
CA PRO A 73 18.78 6.98 15.50
C PRO A 73 17.74 6.51 14.47
N LEU A 74 17.39 7.34 13.48
CA LEU A 74 16.29 7.06 12.56
C LEU A 74 16.57 5.87 11.64
N LEU A 75 17.82 5.69 11.20
CA LEU A 75 18.23 4.55 10.40
C LEU A 75 17.88 3.22 11.08
N SER A 76 18.30 3.06 12.32
CA SER A 76 18.05 1.87 13.12
C SER A 76 16.56 1.64 13.38
N ILE A 77 15.78 2.71 13.56
CA ILE A 77 14.33 2.64 13.79
C ILE A 77 13.63 2.09 12.53
N ILE A 78 13.92 2.67 11.37
CA ILE A 78 13.31 2.24 10.11
C ILE A 78 13.78 0.82 9.75
N ARG A 79 15.09 0.55 9.76
CA ARG A 79 15.62 -0.79 9.38
C ARG A 79 15.06 -1.94 10.22
N ARG A 80 14.67 -1.67 11.47
CA ARG A 80 14.10 -2.68 12.36
C ARG A 80 12.59 -2.79 12.28
N ASP A 81 11.93 -1.92 11.51
CA ASP A 81 10.46 -1.87 11.47
C ASP A 81 9.91 -1.75 12.92
N ASP A 82 10.39 -0.72 13.63
CA ASP A 82 10.15 -0.58 15.07
C ASP A 82 8.67 -0.33 15.35
N SER A 83 8.02 -1.23 16.08
CA SER A 83 6.58 -1.18 16.39
C SER A 83 6.05 0.10 17.06
N LEU A 84 6.93 0.97 17.58
CA LEU A 84 6.56 2.26 18.16
C LEU A 84 6.80 3.45 17.23
N TYR A 85 7.36 3.21 16.05
CA TYR A 85 7.50 4.18 14.97
C TYR A 85 6.29 4.04 14.06
N GLY A 86 5.41 5.04 14.12
CA GLY A 86 4.12 4.98 13.42
C GLY A 86 4.00 5.92 12.22
N ILE A 87 5.12 6.30 11.58
CA ILE A 87 5.13 7.39 10.58
C ILE A 87 4.80 6.86 9.18
N ASP A 88 5.18 5.63 8.92
CA ASP A 88 4.81 4.75 7.82
C ASP A 88 3.28 4.60 7.70
N GLU A 89 2.58 4.27 8.79
CA GLU A 89 1.12 4.17 8.77
C GLU A 89 0.48 5.54 8.57
N ILE A 90 1.02 6.59 9.20
CA ILE A 90 0.52 7.97 9.03
C ILE A 90 0.66 8.42 7.56
N LEU A 91 1.76 8.02 6.91
CA LEU A 91 1.97 8.27 5.49
C LEU A 91 0.99 7.45 4.64
N ALA A 92 0.76 6.17 4.96
CA ALA A 92 -0.21 5.32 4.27
C ALA A 92 -1.67 5.79 4.45
N LEU A 93 -2.01 6.38 5.61
CA LEU A 93 -3.32 6.99 5.84
C LEU A 93 -3.60 8.12 4.84
N SER A 94 -2.59 8.81 4.31
CA SER A 94 -2.80 9.81 3.27
C SER A 94 -3.35 9.20 1.97
N ILE A 95 -3.04 7.94 1.66
CA ILE A 95 -3.61 7.21 0.51
C ILE A 95 -5.09 6.91 0.76
N THR A 96 -5.40 6.39 1.95
CA THR A 96 -6.78 6.01 2.30
C THR A 96 -7.72 7.23 2.34
N ASN A 97 -7.22 8.38 2.81
CA ASN A 97 -7.96 9.64 2.88
C ASN A 97 -8.49 10.12 1.51
N VAL A 98 -7.80 9.78 0.41
CA VAL A 98 -8.24 10.15 -0.95
C VAL A 98 -9.61 9.54 -1.29
N TYR A 99 -9.96 8.41 -0.67
CA TYR A 99 -11.22 7.69 -0.88
C TYR A 99 -12.09 7.61 0.39
N GLY A 100 -11.80 8.48 1.38
CA GLY A 100 -12.62 8.65 2.57
C GLY A 100 -12.36 7.64 3.70
N SER A 101 -13.05 7.85 4.81
CA SER A 101 -12.83 7.12 6.08
C SER A 101 -13.17 5.63 6.03
N ILE A 102 -13.91 5.16 5.02
CA ILE A 102 -14.16 3.73 4.80
C ILE A 102 -12.82 2.98 4.59
N GLY A 103 -11.85 3.64 3.96
CA GLY A 103 -10.51 3.09 3.77
C GLY A 103 -9.77 2.81 5.07
N PHE A 104 -10.08 3.47 6.18
CA PHE A 104 -9.34 3.32 7.44
C PHE A 104 -9.52 1.94 8.07
N THR A 105 -10.75 1.44 8.08
CA THR A 105 -11.03 0.13 8.69
C THR A 105 -10.38 -0.99 7.88
N ASN A 106 -10.45 -0.89 6.54
CA ASN A 106 -9.75 -1.82 5.66
C ASN A 106 -8.23 -1.74 5.85
N PHE A 107 -7.68 -0.52 5.90
CA PHE A 107 -6.24 -0.33 6.11
C PHE A 107 -5.77 -0.97 7.43
N GLY A 108 -6.40 -0.65 8.56
CA GLY A 108 -6.01 -1.22 9.85
C GLY A 108 -6.18 -2.75 9.91
N TYR A 109 -7.14 -3.32 9.18
CA TYR A 109 -7.24 -4.77 9.03
C TYR A 109 -6.08 -5.34 8.20
N LEU A 110 -5.74 -4.71 7.08
CA LEU A 110 -4.71 -5.17 6.15
C LEU A 110 -3.31 -5.06 6.73
N ASP A 111 -2.99 -3.95 7.38
CA ASP A 111 -1.73 -3.75 8.11
C ASP A 111 -1.56 -4.82 9.21
N LYS A 112 -2.61 -5.07 10.00
CA LYS A 112 -2.55 -6.09 11.05
C LYS A 112 -2.40 -7.52 10.53
N VAL A 113 -3.15 -7.89 9.49
CA VAL A 113 -3.25 -9.29 9.02
C VAL A 113 -2.18 -9.63 7.99
N LYS A 114 -1.70 -8.64 7.24
CA LYS A 114 -0.72 -8.76 6.15
C LYS A 114 -1.05 -9.87 5.12
N PRO A 115 -2.26 -9.91 4.54
CA PRO A 115 -2.62 -10.93 3.56
C PRO A 115 -1.93 -10.71 2.20
N GLY A 116 -1.73 -11.80 1.45
CA GLY A 116 -1.23 -11.76 0.08
C GLY A 116 0.10 -11.04 -0.04
N ILE A 117 0.18 -10.08 -0.98
CA ILE A 117 1.40 -9.34 -1.28
C ILE A 117 1.95 -8.55 -0.08
N ILE A 118 1.10 -8.11 0.85
CA ILE A 118 1.56 -7.37 2.05
C ILE A 118 2.46 -8.28 2.89
N GLY A 119 2.01 -9.51 3.16
CA GLY A 119 2.80 -10.51 3.91
C GLY A 119 4.03 -11.00 3.15
N GLU A 120 3.98 -11.04 1.81
CA GLU A 120 5.17 -11.34 1.00
C GLU A 120 6.26 -10.27 1.18
N ILE A 121 5.89 -8.99 1.19
CA ILE A 121 6.80 -7.84 1.35
C ILE A 121 7.31 -7.73 2.79
N ASP A 122 6.44 -7.86 3.79
CA ASP A 122 6.83 -7.90 5.20
C ASP A 122 7.84 -9.03 5.47
N LYS A 123 7.57 -10.23 4.94
CA LYS A 123 8.50 -11.35 5.05
C LYS A 123 9.82 -11.06 4.34
N ALA A 124 9.79 -10.45 3.15
CA ALA A 124 11.01 -10.06 2.45
C ALA A 124 11.85 -9.08 3.27
N GLY A 125 11.21 -8.14 3.97
CA GLY A 125 11.88 -7.18 4.86
C GLY A 125 12.56 -7.84 6.07
N LYS A 126 12.03 -8.98 6.53
CA LYS A 126 12.56 -9.74 7.68
C LYS A 126 13.57 -10.82 7.31
N THR A 127 13.64 -11.20 6.03
CA THR A 127 14.45 -12.34 5.56
C THR A 127 15.53 -11.96 4.56
N THR A 128 15.56 -10.71 4.12
CA THR A 128 16.57 -10.17 3.19
C THR A 128 17.13 -8.87 3.74
N GLU A 129 18.14 -8.32 3.07
CA GLU A 129 18.67 -6.98 3.41
C GLU A 129 17.74 -5.84 2.95
N LYS A 130 16.62 -6.16 2.27
CA LYS A 130 15.69 -5.13 1.83
C LYS A 130 14.94 -4.52 3.00
N VAL A 131 14.77 -3.20 2.98
CA VAL A 131 13.95 -2.47 3.96
C VAL A 131 12.56 -2.20 3.39
N HIS A 132 11.51 -2.58 4.10
CA HIS A 132 10.13 -2.51 3.59
C HIS A 132 9.14 -1.87 4.57
N THR A 133 9.65 -1.10 5.54
CA THR A 133 8.87 -0.42 6.59
C THR A 133 7.77 0.46 6.01
N PHE A 134 8.06 1.24 4.98
CA PHE A 134 7.03 2.05 4.34
C PHE A 134 6.27 1.28 3.25
N ALA A 135 6.93 0.32 2.60
CA ALA A 135 6.40 -0.34 1.41
C ALA A 135 5.16 -1.20 1.69
N ASP A 136 5.14 -1.99 2.75
CA ASP A 136 3.99 -2.86 3.07
C ASP A 136 2.75 -2.04 3.47
N ASP A 137 2.94 -0.98 4.24
CA ASP A 137 1.90 -0.01 4.61
C ASP A 137 1.36 0.77 3.41
N ILE A 138 2.23 1.21 2.50
CA ILE A 138 1.80 1.83 1.25
C ILE A 138 0.93 0.87 0.42
N VAL A 139 1.30 -0.41 0.35
CA VAL A 139 0.51 -1.43 -0.36
C VAL A 139 -0.83 -1.66 0.33
N SER A 140 -0.85 -1.73 1.66
CA SER A 140 -2.08 -1.79 2.47
C SER A 140 -2.99 -0.58 2.19
N GLY A 141 -2.42 0.63 2.15
CA GLY A 141 -3.13 1.86 1.84
C GLY A 141 -3.74 1.86 0.44
N ILE A 142 -2.98 1.44 -0.58
CA ILE A 142 -3.48 1.34 -1.96
C ILE A 142 -4.63 0.34 -2.05
N ALA A 143 -4.48 -0.85 -1.46
CA ALA A 143 -5.51 -1.89 -1.49
C ALA A 143 -6.78 -1.42 -0.75
N ALA A 144 -6.64 -0.79 0.41
CA ALA A 144 -7.76 -0.24 1.18
C ALA A 144 -8.49 0.87 0.41
N ALA A 145 -7.75 1.79 -0.23
CA ALA A 145 -8.32 2.85 -1.06
C ALA A 145 -9.06 2.30 -2.29
N ALA A 146 -8.53 1.27 -2.94
CA ALA A 146 -9.18 0.61 -4.06
C ALA A 146 -10.48 -0.09 -3.62
N CYS A 147 -10.47 -0.78 -2.47
CA CYS A 147 -11.68 -1.37 -1.88
C CYS A 147 -12.74 -0.30 -1.58
N ALA A 148 -12.36 0.82 -0.96
CA ALA A 148 -13.28 1.92 -0.67
C ALA A 148 -13.88 2.52 -1.95
N ARG A 149 -13.06 2.69 -3.00
CA ARG A 149 -13.52 3.16 -4.30
C ARG A 149 -14.57 2.24 -4.93
N ILE A 150 -14.34 0.93 -4.89
CA ILE A 150 -15.25 -0.09 -5.42
C ILE A 150 -16.57 -0.07 -4.65
N ALA A 151 -16.53 -0.06 -3.32
CA ALA A 151 -17.73 -0.02 -2.47
C ALA A 151 -18.60 1.22 -2.77
N HIS A 152 -17.98 2.39 -2.94
CA HIS A 152 -18.70 3.63 -3.29
C HIS A 152 -19.29 3.63 -4.70
N ALA A 153 -18.71 2.88 -5.65
CA ALA A 153 -19.26 2.78 -7.00
C ALA A 153 -20.54 1.93 -6.99
N ASN A 154 -20.52 0.78 -6.34
CA ASN A 154 -21.67 -0.13 -6.29
C ASN A 154 -22.89 0.47 -5.54
N GLU A 155 -22.68 1.29 -4.51
CA GLU A 155 -23.80 1.97 -3.85
C GLU A 155 -24.57 2.92 -4.79
N LYS A 156 -23.92 3.47 -5.81
CA LYS A 156 -24.58 4.37 -6.78
C LYS A 156 -25.42 3.62 -7.79
N ASP A 157 -25.06 2.38 -8.10
CA ASP A 157 -25.79 1.54 -9.07
C ASP A 157 -27.05 0.89 -8.43
N HIS A 158 -27.15 0.91 -7.09
CA HIS A 158 -28.31 0.44 -6.34
C HIS A 158 -29.29 1.55 -5.90
N LYS A 159 -29.09 2.80 -6.34
CA LYS A 159 -30.01 3.93 -6.13
C LYS A 159 -30.63 4.41 -7.44
#